data_AF-A0A4R2K6C9-F1
#
_entry.id   AF-A0A4R2K6C9-F1
#
_cell.length_a   1.000
_cell.length_b   1.000
_cell.length_c   1.000
_cell.angle_alpha   90.00
_cell.angle_beta   90.00
_cell.angle_gamma   90.00
#
_symmetry.space_group_name_H-M   'P 1'
#
loop_
_entity.id
_entity.type
_entity.pdbx_description
1 polymer ?
#
loop_
_entity_poly.entity_id
_entity_poly.type
_entity_poly.pdbx_seq_one_letter_code
_entity_poly.pdbx_strand_id
1 'polypeptide(L)' 'MDEILFRALVEAVDGYLGRVERIAALSSEAGIELARLVGAWRSLLGQHPPARRGRCAGCRAPGMCSVWQVAGAWFVRA' A
#
# COMPACT_ATOMS: atom_id res chain seq x y z
N MET A 1 10.64 2.36 -12.72
CA MET A 1 9.33 1.71 -12.88
C MET A 1 8.49 2.63 -13.74
N ASP A 2 7.84 2.09 -14.76
CA ASP A 2 6.90 2.84 -15.58
C ASP A 2 5.75 3.39 -14.70
N GLU A 3 5.29 4.60 -14.96
CA GLU A 3 4.17 5.24 -14.27
C GLU A 3 2.90 4.40 -14.37
N ILE A 4 2.69 3.72 -15.51
CA ILE A 4 1.56 2.80 -15.71
C ILE A 4 1.66 1.60 -14.77
N LEU A 5 2.84 0.98 -14.69
CA LEU A 5 3.08 -0.17 -13.80
C LEU A 5 2.91 0.19 -12.33
N PHE A 6 3.36 1.39 -11.94
CA PHE A 6 3.19 1.86 -10.58
C PHE A 6 1.71 2.13 -10.27
N ARG A 7 0.95 2.72 -11.20
CA ARG A 7 -0.49 2.93 -11.02
C ARG A 7 -1.24 1.62 -10.83
N ALA A 8 -0.95 0.61 -11.65
CA ALA A 8 -1.53 -0.72 -11.50
C ALA A 8 -1.19 -1.35 -10.14
N LEU A 9 0.04 -1.14 -9.64
CA LEU A 9 0.44 -1.58 -8.31
C LEU A 9 -0.37 -0.88 -7.21
N VAL A 10 -0.53 0.45 -7.29
CA VAL A 10 -1.34 1.23 -6.33
C VAL A 10 -2.76 0.70 -6.28
N GLU A 11 -3.41 0.55 -7.44
CA GLU A 11 -4.78 0.05 -7.54
C GLU A 11 -4.93 -1.36 -6.94
N ALA A 12 -3.98 -2.25 -7.20
CA ALA A 12 -3.99 -3.60 -6.66
C ALA A 12 -3.82 -3.62 -5.12
N VAL A 13 -2.88 -2.82 -4.58
CA VAL A 13 -2.67 -2.67 -3.13
C VAL A 13 -3.90 -2.09 -2.46
N ASP A 14 -4.45 -0.99 -2.99
CA ASP A 14 -5.65 -0.35 -2.45
C ASP A 14 -6.86 -1.30 -2.49
N GLY A 15 -6.99 -2.07 -3.57
CA GLY A 15 -8.01 -3.11 -3.71
C GLY A 15 -7.88 -4.20 -2.65
N TYR A 16 -6.67 -4.65 -2.33
CA TYR A 16 -6.42 -5.60 -1.25
C TYR A 16 -6.78 -5.02 0.12
N LEU A 17 -6.29 -3.83 0.45
CA LEU A 17 -6.57 -3.17 1.74
C LEU A 17 -8.06 -2.91 1.92
N GLY A 18 -8.76 -2.53 0.85
CA GLY A 18 -10.23 -2.39 0.85
C GLY A 18 -10.97 -3.71 1.09
N ARG A 19 -10.44 -4.86 0.64
CA ARG A 19 -11.02 -6.18 0.99
C ARG A 19 -10.82 -6.50 2.47
N VAL A 20 -9.63 -6.26 3.01
CA VAL A 20 -9.33 -6.48 4.44
C VAL A 20 -10.22 -5.62 5.32
N GLU A 21 -10.42 -4.35 4.96
CA GLU A 21 -11.32 -3.43 5.68
C GLU A 21 -12.77 -3.92 5.73
N ARG A 22 -13.28 -4.50 4.62
CA ARG A 22 -14.61 -5.11 4.61
C ARG A 22 -14.70 -6.36 5.50
N ILE A 23 -13.65 -7.18 5.54
CA ILE A 23 -13.58 -8.33 6.45
C ILE A 23 -13.52 -7.87 7.90
N ALA A 24 -12.74 -6.83 8.18
CA ALA A 24 -12.62 -6.23 9.50
C ALA A 24 -13.98 -5.77 10.03
N ALA A 25 -14.83 -5.18 9.19
CA ALA A 25 -16.17 -4.76 9.57
C ALA A 25 -17.11 -5.90 10.01
N LEU A 26 -16.77 -7.17 9.72
CA LEU A 26 -17.57 -8.35 10.08
C LEU A 26 -17.12 -8.99 11.41
N SER A 27 -16.03 -8.52 12.03
CA SER A 27 -15.46 -9.10 13.26
C SER A 27 -15.40 -8.04 14.36
N SER A 28 -15.72 -8.39 15.62
CA SER A 28 -15.79 -7.40 16.70
C SER A 28 -14.40 -6.95 17.17
N GLU A 29 -13.59 -7.84 17.73
CA GLU A 29 -12.29 -7.47 18.32
C GLU A 29 -11.16 -7.52 17.29
N ALA A 30 -11.05 -8.63 16.55
CA ALA A 30 -10.06 -8.76 15.48
C ALA A 30 -10.31 -7.73 14.34
N GLY A 31 -11.56 -7.30 14.15
CA GLY A 31 -11.91 -6.26 13.19
C GLY A 31 -11.31 -4.89 13.52
N ILE A 32 -11.31 -4.49 14.79
CA ILE A 32 -10.70 -3.22 15.22
C ILE A 32 -9.20 -3.21 14.91
N GLU A 33 -8.50 -4.31 15.23
CA GLU A 33 -7.07 -4.42 14.98
C GLU A 33 -6.75 -4.49 13.48
N LEU A 34 -7.55 -5.19 12.67
CA LEU A 34 -7.41 -5.19 11.21
C LEU A 34 -7.65 -3.81 10.62
N ALA A 35 -8.65 -3.06 11.09
CA ALA A 35 -8.91 -1.70 10.63
C ALA A 35 -7.73 -0.76 10.97
N ARG A 36 -7.15 -0.88 12.16
CA ARG A 36 -5.93 -0.15 12.56
C ARG A 36 -4.75 -0.48 11.64
N LEU A 37 -4.53 -1.76 11.33
CA LEU A 37 -3.48 -2.19 10.42
C LEU A 37 -3.68 -1.64 9.00
N VAL A 38 -4.91 -1.68 8.47
CA VAL A 38 -5.25 -1.10 7.17
C VAL A 38 -4.96 0.41 7.16
N GLY A 39 -5.40 1.13 8.20
CA GLY A 39 -5.14 2.56 8.35
C GLY A 39 -3.65 2.87 8.38
N ALA A 40 -2.87 2.12 9.17
CA ALA A 40 -1.42 2.27 9.26
C ALA A 40 -0.74 2.08 7.89
N TRP A 41 -1.12 1.05 7.13
CA TRP A 41 -0.58 0.81 5.79
C TRP A 41 -0.93 1.92 4.80
N ARG A 42 -2.19 2.40 4.79
CA ARG A 42 -2.60 3.52 3.93
C ARG A 42 -1.82 4.80 4.26
N SER A 43 -1.66 5.12 5.54
CA SER A 43 -0.86 6.27 5.97
C SER A 43 0.61 6.13 5.57
N LEU A 44 1.19 4.94 5.70
CA LEU A 44 2.57 4.68 5.31
C LEU A 44 2.75 4.81 3.79
N LEU A 45 1.88 4.20 2.99
CA LEU A 45 1.95 4.26 1.53
C LEU A 45 1.75 5.70 1.02
N GLY A 46 0.84 6.45 1.63
CA GLY A 46 0.59 7.87 1.31
C GLY A 46 1.76 8.80 1.61
N GLN A 47 2.65 8.44 2.54
CA GLN A 47 3.92 9.15 2.81
C GLN A 47 5.01 8.83 1.78
N HIS A 48 4.83 7.76 0.99
CA HIS A 48 5.81 7.28 0.02
C HIS A 48 5.34 7.38 -1.44
N PRO A 49 4.73 8.48 -1.91
CA PRO A 49 4.32 8.58 -3.30
C PRO A 49 5.55 8.64 -4.23
N PRO A 50 5.45 8.12 -5.46
CA PRO A 50 6.46 8.34 -6.47
C PRO A 50 6.45 9.81 -6.88
N ALA A 51 7.62 10.43 -6.90
CA ALA A 51 7.81 11.76 -7.45
C ALA A 51 7.96 11.69 -8.98
N ARG A 52 7.78 12.83 -9.66
CA ARG A 52 7.89 13.03 -11.13
C ARG A 52 9.17 12.52 -11.80
N ARG A 53 10.19 12.11 -11.03
CA ARG A 53 11.46 11.55 -11.54
C ARG A 53 11.70 10.10 -11.11
N GLY A 54 10.64 9.38 -10.72
CA GLY A 54 10.75 7.99 -10.25
C GLY A 54 11.51 7.84 -8.92
N ARG A 55 11.53 8.89 -8.10
CA ARG A 55 12.10 8.88 -6.74
C ARG A 55 10.97 8.82 -5.73
N CYS A 56 11.10 8.04 -4.66
CA CYS A 56 10.12 8.07 -3.59
C CYS A 56 10.23 9.40 -2.82
N ALA A 57 9.12 10.12 -2.63
CA ALA A 57 9.13 11.40 -1.90
C ALA A 57 9.51 11.24 -0.42
N GLY A 58 9.07 10.15 0.22
CA GLY A 58 9.40 9.82 1.62
C GLY A 58 10.87 9.44 1.81
N CYS A 59 11.40 8.53 0.98
CA CYS A 59 12.78 8.06 1.11
C CYS A 59 13.83 8.99 0.48
N ARG A 60 13.42 9.89 -0.43
CA ARG A 60 14.31 10.70 -1.29
C ARG A 60 15.31 9.88 -2.14
N ALA A 61 15.07 8.58 -2.27
CA ALA A 61 15.89 7.63 -3.03
C ALA A 61 15.27 7.32 -4.41
N PRO A 62 16.08 7.00 -5.43
CA PRO A 62 15.59 6.56 -6.73
C PRO A 62 14.98 5.17 -6.68
N GLY A 63 14.01 4.94 -7.58
CA GLY A 63 13.34 3.66 -7.73
C GLY A 63 12.16 3.46 -6.77
N MET A 64 11.63 2.23 -6.78
CA MET A 64 10.59 1.81 -5.86
C MET A 64 11.19 1.56 -4.49
N CYS A 65 10.69 2.23 -3.46
CA CYS A 65 11.19 2.07 -2.10
C CYS A 65 10.75 0.74 -1.49
N SER A 66 11.41 0.34 -0.40
CA SER A 66 11.13 -0.89 0.33
C SER A 66 9.68 -1.01 0.78
N VAL A 67 9.02 0.10 1.14
CA VAL A 67 7.60 0.11 1.52
C VAL A 67 6.73 -0.43 0.39
N TRP A 68 6.89 0.10 -0.83
CA TRP A 68 6.13 -0.34 -2.00
C TRP A 68 6.57 -1.72 -2.50
N GLN A 69 7.84 -2.09 -2.32
CA GLN A 69 8.32 -3.45 -2.58
C GLN A 69 7.62 -4.47 -1.67
N VAL A 70 7.54 -4.18 -0.36
CA VAL A 70 6.85 -5.04 0.61
C VAL A 70 5.36 -5.10 0.31
N ALA A 71 4.71 -3.95 0.10
CA ALA A 71 3.28 -3.92 -0.25
C ALA A 71 2.99 -4.73 -1.52
N GLY A 72 3.80 -4.57 -2.58
CA GLY A 72 3.66 -5.35 -3.79
C GLY A 72 3.90 -6.85 -3.59
N ALA A 73 4.86 -7.22 -2.75
CA ALA A 73 5.17 -8.62 -2.48
C ALA A 73 4.06 -9.34 -1.69
N TRP A 74 3.37 -8.65 -0.78
CA TRP A 74 2.40 -9.27 0.15
C TRP A 74 0.94 -9.01 -0.20
N PHE A 75 0.64 -7.91 -0.88
CA PHE A 75 -0.74 -7.52 -1.23
C PHE A 75 -1.06 -7.77 -2.71
N VAL A 76 -0.03 -7.91 -3.56
CA VAL A 76 -0.17 -7.99 -5.04
C VAL A 76 0.42 -9.27 -5.66
N ARG A 77 1.19 -10.09 -4.92
CA ARG A 77 1.62 -11.42 -5.40
C ARG A 77 1.46 -12.53 -4.36
N ALA A 78 1.15 -13.78 -4.73
CA ALA A 78 0.86 -14.37 -6.05
C ALA A 78 -0.58 -14.92 -6.10
#